data_AF-A0A397VPA0-F1
#
_entry.id   AF-A0A397VPA0-F1
#
_cell.length_a   1.000
_cell.length_b   1.000
_cell.length_c   1.000
_cell.angle_alpha   90.00
_cell.angle_beta   90.00
_cell.angle_gamma   90.00
#
_symmetry.space_group_name_H-M   'P 1'
#
loop_
_entity.id
_entity.type
_entity.pdbx_description
1 polymer ?
#
loop_
_entity_poly.entity_id
_entity_poly.type
_entity_poly.pdbx_seq_one_letter_code
_entity_poly.pdbx_strand_id
1 'polypeptide(L)'
;MCTIFSILVAPKDITAEIIKKLIQSPDQLPHKSDLKNFLNENSPVKIPLAPIHFSQFNTSLGGITEEERDTYFILSTEAECTSLYLRLIAPLIYPPSYGKTEDSYHCLWDCVIKNTIETFGMHNASLPTLEFDRNTSRNRPDMVVLVKNVCPFCDEEKSRDEAGDPSSELIDKIQDWTYGDAPYILAYYAIGVQITFVALYKPENKKRKLSICSERIAEFDLGRLSDRIRIMNCLRNICRILPIIVNLCPQRDSPEFQTMVRTNGTVIELGYAIKKKFAKKDRVTHLKEIYGILSANNVGFSDKLEHSSTFSVNLVPRGEQCEPNDLKELLQALICTLTCLKGMHESKPTPIMHRDIRWPNIIRHYDEYQRFILIDFDYATYSPSDEPLYEFSESDHAPEMLTEGHNFKVDIWGVGNLIGSCNVIGIPSELSSFSTDLCVSNPNKRPSASVALDRTVTKQKHYKNHNNKAVTKAITKKPLQKLLQSR
;
A
#
# COMPACT_ATOMS: atom_id res chain seq x y z
N MET A 1 71.35 -15.28 9.04
CA MET A 1 70.10 -14.95 8.34
C MET A 1 68.99 -14.90 9.38
N CYS A 2 68.58 -13.69 9.79
CA CYS A 2 67.39 -13.52 10.61
C CYS A 2 66.18 -13.50 9.68
N THR A 3 65.41 -14.58 9.69
CA THR A 3 64.09 -14.62 9.05
C THR A 3 63.14 -13.80 9.91
N ILE A 4 62.91 -12.55 9.52
CA ILE A 4 61.84 -11.73 10.09
C ILE A 4 60.53 -12.38 9.64
N PHE A 5 59.87 -13.10 10.54
CA PHE A 5 58.45 -13.41 10.39
C PHE A 5 57.70 -12.09 10.58
N SER A 6 57.39 -11.44 9.45
CA SER A 6 56.40 -10.36 9.43
C SER A 6 55.11 -10.93 9.98
N ILE A 7 54.74 -10.54 11.20
CA ILE A 7 53.39 -10.75 11.71
C ILE A 7 52.47 -9.98 10.75
N LEU A 8 51.82 -10.68 9.83
CA LEU A 8 50.75 -10.14 9.01
C LEU A 8 49.61 -9.78 9.97
N VAL A 9 49.62 -8.52 10.43
CA VAL A 9 48.51 -7.96 11.19
C VAL A 9 47.30 -8.00 10.27
N ALA A 10 46.23 -8.69 10.69
CA ALA A 10 45.00 -8.74 9.93
C ALA A 10 44.46 -7.31 9.73
N PRO A 11 43.99 -6.95 8.52
CA PRO A 11 43.42 -5.62 8.27
C PRO A 11 42.29 -5.30 9.24
N LYS A 12 42.18 -4.04 9.66
CA LYS A 12 41.06 -3.60 10.51
C LYS A 12 39.75 -3.63 9.72
N ASP A 13 38.70 -4.29 10.25
CA ASP A 13 37.36 -4.22 9.66
C ASP A 13 36.76 -2.82 9.88
N ILE A 14 36.44 -2.13 8.78
CA ILE A 14 35.85 -0.77 8.73
C ILE A 14 34.51 -0.77 7.98
N THR A 15 33.85 -1.93 7.89
CA THR A 15 32.58 -2.11 7.18
C THR A 15 31.54 -1.07 7.57
N ALA A 16 31.33 -0.85 8.87
CA ALA A 16 30.27 0.04 9.36
C ALA A 16 30.51 1.50 8.94
N GLU A 17 31.75 1.98 9.03
CA GLU A 17 32.14 3.32 8.63
C GLU A 17 31.99 3.54 7.13
N ILE A 18 32.36 2.53 6.32
CA ILE A 18 32.22 2.61 4.86
C ILE A 18 30.74 2.59 4.47
N ILE A 19 29.93 1.65 4.98
CA ILE A 19 28.50 1.59 4.67
C ILE A 19 27.79 2.90 4.99
N LYS A 20 28.10 3.54 6.14
CA LYS A 20 27.51 4.84 6.50
C LYS A 20 27.81 5.94 5.47
N LYS A 21 28.99 5.91 4.84
CA LYS A 21 29.34 6.83 3.74
C LYS A 21 28.68 6.42 2.42
N LEU A 22 28.46 5.13 2.20
CA LEU A 22 27.80 4.61 1.00
C LEU A 22 26.32 5.03 0.92
N ILE A 23 25.61 5.04 2.04
CA ILE A 23 24.15 5.17 2.04
C ILE A 23 23.63 6.58 2.37
N GLN A 24 24.48 7.60 2.25
CA GLN A 24 24.08 8.99 2.50
C GLN A 24 22.95 9.41 1.53
N SER A 25 21.78 9.71 2.08
CA SER A 25 20.64 10.19 1.31
C SER A 25 20.98 11.51 0.60
N PRO A 26 20.49 11.72 -0.64
CA PRO A 26 20.54 13.03 -1.26
C PRO A 26 19.60 14.01 -0.53
N ASP A 27 19.83 15.31 -0.73
CA ASP A 27 18.98 16.36 -0.13
C ASP A 27 17.56 16.36 -0.69
N GLN A 28 17.40 15.92 -1.94
CA GLN A 28 16.13 15.90 -2.67
C GLN A 28 15.97 14.59 -3.42
N LEU A 29 14.71 14.21 -3.64
CA LEU A 29 14.36 13.08 -4.49
C LEU A 29 14.71 13.41 -5.94
N PRO A 30 15.47 12.58 -6.68
CA PRO A 30 15.77 12.82 -8.08
C PRO A 30 14.50 12.91 -8.91
N HIS A 31 14.47 13.83 -9.87
CA HIS A 31 13.39 13.85 -10.85
C HIS A 31 13.42 12.58 -11.70
N LYS A 32 12.25 12.13 -12.18
CA LYS A 32 12.12 10.88 -12.92
C LYS A 32 13.05 10.81 -14.15
N SER A 33 13.23 11.93 -14.87
CA SER A 33 14.15 12.03 -16.01
C SER A 33 15.62 11.77 -15.66
N ASP A 34 16.00 12.01 -14.40
CA ASP A 34 17.37 11.91 -13.92
C ASP A 34 17.63 10.60 -13.19
N LEU A 35 16.59 9.80 -12.91
CA LEU A 35 16.69 8.53 -12.19
C LEU A 35 17.72 7.58 -12.81
N LYS A 36 17.75 7.49 -14.14
CA LYS A 36 18.72 6.64 -14.83
C LYS A 36 20.16 7.06 -14.54
N ASN A 37 20.44 8.36 -14.51
CA ASN A 37 21.77 8.86 -14.20
C ASN A 37 22.08 8.66 -12.72
N PHE A 38 21.14 9.02 -11.84
CA PHE A 38 21.28 8.89 -10.39
C PHE A 38 21.55 7.45 -9.94
N LEU A 39 20.81 6.46 -10.46
CA LEU A 39 21.01 5.06 -10.07
C LEU A 39 22.36 4.51 -10.55
N ASN A 40 22.93 5.08 -11.61
CA ASN A 40 24.27 4.74 -12.10
C ASN A 40 25.39 5.60 -11.47
N GLU A 41 25.09 6.52 -10.56
CA GLU A 41 26.12 7.33 -9.89
C GLU A 41 27.08 6.44 -9.10
N ASN A 42 28.37 6.70 -9.28
CA ASN A 42 29.41 6.07 -8.50
C ASN A 42 29.35 6.51 -7.04
N SER A 43 29.74 5.60 -6.17
CA SER A 43 29.90 5.89 -4.75
C SER A 43 30.97 6.97 -4.50
N PRO A 44 30.81 7.87 -3.50
CA PRO A 44 31.83 8.85 -3.13
C PRO A 44 33.04 8.20 -2.44
N VAL A 45 32.92 6.94 -2.02
CA VAL A 45 34.01 6.14 -1.45
C VAL A 45 34.09 4.77 -2.09
N LYS A 46 35.31 4.26 -2.29
CA LYS A 46 35.54 2.88 -2.71
C LYS A 46 35.53 1.95 -1.49
N ILE A 47 35.14 0.70 -1.69
CA ILE A 47 35.12 -0.34 -0.66
C ILE A 47 36.52 -0.94 -0.54
N PRO A 48 37.21 -0.80 0.60
CA PRO A 48 38.53 -1.38 0.80
C PRO A 48 38.44 -2.90 0.97
N LEU A 49 39.26 -3.64 0.22
CA LEU A 49 39.37 -5.10 0.29
C LEU A 49 40.82 -5.51 0.49
N ALA A 50 41.03 -6.54 1.31
CA ALA A 50 42.32 -7.17 1.50
C ALA A 50 42.77 -7.87 0.21
N PRO A 51 44.08 -8.07 0.01
CA PRO A 51 44.61 -8.72 -1.20
C PRO A 51 43.92 -10.05 -1.53
N ILE A 52 43.62 -10.87 -0.53
CA ILE A 52 42.96 -12.18 -0.70
C ILE A 52 41.53 -12.10 -1.24
N HIS A 53 40.81 -11.03 -0.96
CA HIS A 53 39.44 -10.80 -1.45
C HIS A 53 39.45 -10.01 -2.76
N PHE A 54 40.33 -9.02 -2.87
CA PHE A 54 40.48 -8.23 -4.09
C PHE A 54 40.93 -9.08 -5.30
N SER A 55 41.71 -10.15 -5.07
CA SER A 55 42.12 -11.08 -6.13
C SER A 55 41.04 -12.07 -6.56
N GLN A 56 39.88 -12.14 -5.89
CA GLN A 56 38.80 -13.09 -6.22
C GLN A 56 37.96 -12.63 -7.41
N PHE A 57 38.01 -11.35 -7.76
CA PHE A 57 37.38 -10.86 -8.98
C PHE A 57 38.09 -11.46 -10.19
N ASN A 58 37.41 -12.35 -10.91
CA ASN A 58 37.90 -12.84 -12.18
C ASN A 58 37.91 -11.68 -13.19
N THR A 59 39.10 -11.30 -13.67
CA THR A 59 39.28 -10.25 -14.69
C THR A 59 39.52 -10.81 -16.10
N SER A 60 39.43 -12.12 -16.27
CA SER A 60 39.53 -12.80 -17.56
C SER A 60 38.17 -12.95 -18.26
N LEU A 61 38.12 -13.65 -19.40
CA LEU A 61 36.94 -13.77 -20.27
C LEU A 61 35.68 -14.22 -19.49
N GLY A 62 34.62 -13.41 -19.49
CA GLY A 62 33.38 -13.64 -18.74
C GLY A 62 33.35 -13.07 -17.32
N GLY A 63 34.42 -12.37 -16.90
CA GLY A 63 34.57 -11.68 -15.61
C GLY A 63 34.22 -10.19 -15.63
N ILE A 64 34.81 -9.42 -14.71
CA ILE A 64 34.70 -7.94 -14.61
C ILE A 64 36.03 -7.29 -15.03
N THR A 65 36.02 -6.14 -15.71
CA THR A 65 37.30 -5.49 -16.05
C THR A 65 37.98 -4.89 -14.80
N GLU A 66 39.30 -4.63 -14.89
CA GLU A 66 40.01 -3.96 -13.81
C GLU A 66 39.46 -2.55 -13.56
N GLU A 67 39.15 -1.80 -14.63
CA GLU A 67 38.55 -0.47 -14.54
C GLU A 67 37.18 -0.50 -13.85
N GLU A 68 36.34 -1.48 -14.18
CA GLU A 68 35.04 -1.67 -13.54
C GLU A 68 35.18 -2.07 -12.06
N ARG A 69 36.07 -3.00 -11.74
CA ARG A 69 36.36 -3.38 -10.35
C ARG A 69 36.85 -2.17 -9.55
N ASP A 70 37.82 -1.45 -10.11
CA ASP A 70 38.47 -0.31 -9.45
C ASP A 70 37.56 0.91 -9.35
N THR A 71 36.43 0.93 -10.06
CA THR A 71 35.37 1.93 -9.86
C THR A 71 34.75 1.79 -8.47
N TYR A 72 34.56 0.57 -7.97
CA TYR A 72 33.84 0.31 -6.72
C TYR A 72 34.76 -0.09 -5.56
N PHE A 73 35.88 -0.75 -5.85
CA PHE A 73 36.75 -1.36 -4.85
C PHE A 73 38.15 -0.73 -4.86
N ILE A 74 38.84 -0.82 -3.73
CA ILE A 74 40.24 -0.43 -3.61
C ILE A 74 41.02 -1.49 -2.83
N LEU A 75 42.19 -1.87 -3.34
CA LEU A 75 43.11 -2.75 -2.64
C LEU A 75 43.68 -2.05 -1.40
N SER A 76 43.62 -2.70 -0.24
CA SER A 76 44.11 -2.15 1.01
C SER A 76 44.72 -3.25 1.88
N THR A 77 45.90 -2.98 2.44
CA THR A 77 46.56 -3.87 3.41
C THR A 77 46.35 -3.45 4.86
N GLU A 78 45.77 -2.26 5.09
CA GLU A 78 45.60 -1.67 6.43
C GLU A 78 44.19 -1.86 6.99
N ALA A 79 43.18 -1.71 6.14
CA ALA A 79 41.77 -1.80 6.50
C ALA A 79 40.94 -2.48 5.42
N GLU A 80 39.87 -3.16 5.81
CA GLU A 80 39.02 -3.95 4.93
C GLU A 80 37.54 -3.85 5.34
N CYS A 81 36.62 -4.06 4.40
CA CYS A 81 35.21 -4.29 4.71
C CYS A 81 34.88 -5.79 4.78
N THR A 82 35.41 -6.50 5.79
CA THR A 82 35.35 -7.96 5.86
C THR A 82 33.91 -8.45 5.98
N SER A 83 33.10 -7.82 6.84
CA SER A 83 31.69 -8.17 6.98
C SER A 83 30.89 -7.92 5.70
N LEU A 84 31.13 -6.80 5.00
CA LEU A 84 30.48 -6.51 3.71
C LEU A 84 30.90 -7.53 2.64
N TYR A 85 32.17 -7.94 2.66
CA TYR A 85 32.67 -8.93 1.74
C TYR A 85 31.96 -10.26 1.90
N LEU A 86 31.95 -10.80 3.12
CA LEU A 86 31.37 -12.11 3.41
C LEU A 86 29.85 -12.14 3.19
N ARG A 87 29.15 -11.06 3.56
CA ARG A 87 27.68 -11.02 3.49
C ARG A 87 27.14 -10.71 2.11
N LEU A 88 27.87 -9.94 1.30
CA LEU A 88 27.37 -9.44 0.03
C LEU A 88 28.31 -9.70 -1.14
N ILE A 89 29.56 -9.22 -1.08
CA ILE A 89 30.44 -9.22 -2.26
C ILE A 89 30.81 -10.64 -2.70
N ALA A 90 31.18 -11.53 -1.79
CA ALA A 90 31.52 -12.91 -2.12
C ALA A 90 30.34 -13.65 -2.77
N PRO A 91 29.10 -13.57 -2.26
CA PRO A 91 27.91 -14.09 -2.95
C PRO A 91 27.66 -13.47 -4.34
N LEU A 92 28.03 -12.20 -4.57
CA LEU A 92 27.96 -11.61 -5.91
C LEU A 92 29.04 -12.17 -6.85
N ILE A 93 30.23 -12.49 -6.35
CA ILE A 93 31.29 -13.14 -7.15
C ILE A 93 30.89 -14.58 -7.49
N TYR A 94 30.39 -15.30 -6.49
CA TYR A 94 30.04 -16.72 -6.55
C TYR A 94 28.55 -16.92 -6.21
N PRO A 95 27.62 -16.56 -7.12
CA PRO A 95 26.20 -16.69 -6.87
C PRO A 95 25.79 -18.17 -6.76
N PRO A 96 24.66 -18.47 -6.11
CA PRO A 96 24.14 -19.82 -6.05
C PRO A 96 23.81 -20.34 -7.47
N SER A 97 23.93 -21.65 -7.65
CA SER A 97 23.45 -22.33 -8.86
C SER A 97 21.94 -22.17 -8.98
N TYR A 98 21.45 -21.95 -10.21
CA TYR A 98 20.05 -21.84 -10.54
C TYR A 98 19.66 -22.85 -11.62
N GLY A 99 18.39 -23.22 -11.65
CA GLY A 99 17.81 -24.15 -12.61
C GLY A 99 17.09 -23.44 -13.75
N LYS A 100 15.94 -23.99 -14.17
CA LYS A 100 15.09 -23.42 -15.22
C LYS A 100 13.73 -22.93 -14.72
N THR A 101 13.35 -23.31 -13.50
CA THR A 101 12.07 -22.94 -12.89
C THR A 101 12.20 -21.64 -12.10
N GLU A 102 11.10 -20.94 -11.89
CA GLU A 102 11.01 -19.71 -11.09
C GLU A 102 11.58 -19.93 -9.67
N ASP A 103 11.10 -20.99 -9.00
CA ASP A 103 11.60 -21.39 -7.67
C ASP A 103 13.13 -21.58 -7.61
N SER A 104 13.74 -22.04 -8.71
CA SER A 104 15.18 -22.26 -8.76
C SER A 104 15.99 -20.97 -8.94
N TYR A 105 15.35 -19.88 -9.37
CA TYR A 105 15.95 -18.56 -9.49
C TYR A 105 15.80 -17.71 -8.21
N HIS A 106 14.85 -18.02 -7.31
CA HIS A 106 14.67 -17.28 -6.05
C HIS A 106 15.98 -17.10 -5.27
N CYS A 107 16.78 -18.16 -5.14
CA CYS A 107 18.08 -18.07 -4.47
C CYS A 107 19.04 -17.07 -5.14
N LEU A 108 19.03 -17.00 -6.47
CA LEU A 108 19.86 -16.05 -7.24
C LEU A 108 19.36 -14.62 -7.05
N TRP A 109 18.05 -14.39 -7.22
CA TRP A 109 17.46 -13.07 -7.04
C TRP A 109 17.64 -12.56 -5.61
N ASP A 110 17.41 -13.40 -4.60
CA ASP A 110 17.64 -13.06 -3.20
C ASP A 110 19.10 -12.74 -2.90
N CYS A 111 20.01 -13.57 -3.42
CA CYS A 111 21.44 -13.39 -3.24
C CYS A 111 21.93 -12.02 -3.74
N VAL A 112 21.39 -11.55 -4.86
CA VAL A 112 21.82 -10.29 -5.48
C VAL A 112 20.99 -9.10 -4.98
N ILE A 113 19.67 -9.20 -4.97
CA ILE A 113 18.78 -8.06 -4.77
C ILE A 113 18.43 -7.89 -3.30
N LYS A 114 17.77 -8.88 -2.70
CA LYS A 114 17.34 -8.85 -1.29
C LYS A 114 18.52 -8.60 -0.36
N ASN A 115 19.60 -9.38 -0.48
CA ASN A 115 20.78 -9.22 0.37
C ASN A 115 21.46 -7.85 0.22
N THR A 116 21.45 -7.27 -0.99
CA THR A 116 21.98 -5.91 -1.19
C THR A 116 21.14 -4.87 -0.46
N ILE A 117 19.81 -4.93 -0.62
CA ILE A 117 18.90 -3.98 0.03
C ILE A 117 18.93 -4.19 1.55
N GLU A 118 19.01 -5.43 2.06
CA GLU A 118 19.20 -5.69 3.50
C GLU A 118 20.50 -5.06 4.00
N THR A 119 21.60 -5.28 3.29
CA THR A 119 22.93 -4.82 3.70
C THR A 119 23.05 -3.29 3.71
N PHE A 120 22.48 -2.59 2.73
CA PHE A 120 22.54 -1.12 2.72
C PHE A 120 21.37 -0.47 3.46
N GLY A 121 20.19 -1.06 3.38
CA GLY A 121 18.96 -0.56 3.98
C GLY A 121 18.96 -0.64 5.51
N MET A 122 19.34 -1.78 6.11
CA MET A 122 19.35 -1.94 7.57
C MET A 122 20.36 -1.02 8.26
N HIS A 123 21.42 -0.62 7.55
CA HIS A 123 22.40 0.32 8.07
C HIS A 123 22.01 1.79 7.84
N ASN A 124 20.93 2.06 7.09
CA ASN A 124 20.40 3.40 6.91
C ASN A 124 19.51 3.73 8.11
N ALA A 125 19.98 4.61 8.98
CA ALA A 125 19.22 5.05 10.17
C ALA A 125 17.85 5.67 9.83
N SER A 126 17.63 6.09 8.59
CA SER A 126 16.35 6.62 8.10
C SER A 126 15.36 5.53 7.65
N LEU A 127 15.77 4.25 7.67
CA LEU A 127 14.97 3.07 7.33
C LEU A 127 14.84 2.07 8.50
N PRO A 128 14.45 2.49 9.72
CA PRO A 128 14.51 1.63 10.91
C PRO A 128 13.50 0.47 10.89
N THR A 129 12.49 0.50 10.01
CA THR A 129 11.41 -0.50 9.91
C THR A 129 11.47 -1.24 8.57
N LEU A 130 12.65 -1.39 7.97
CA LEU A 130 12.78 -2.03 6.67
C LEU A 130 12.54 -3.54 6.82
N GLU A 131 11.51 -4.03 6.16
CA GLU A 131 11.09 -5.43 6.20
C GLU A 131 10.93 -5.97 4.77
N PHE A 132 11.23 -7.26 4.60
CA PHE A 132 10.99 -7.98 3.36
C PHE A 132 9.86 -8.96 3.57
N ASP A 133 8.95 -9.00 2.61
CA ASP A 133 7.89 -9.99 2.61
C ASP A 133 7.79 -10.62 1.22
N ARG A 134 7.95 -11.95 1.17
CA ARG A 134 7.85 -12.74 -0.06
C ARG A 134 6.54 -13.49 -0.13
N ASN A 135 5.97 -13.63 -1.31
CA ASN A 135 4.75 -14.41 -1.52
C ASN A 135 4.73 -15.00 -2.93
N THR A 136 4.09 -16.16 -3.07
CA THR A 136 3.79 -16.74 -4.37
C THR A 136 2.34 -16.49 -4.79
N SER A 137 1.62 -15.62 -4.05
CA SER A 137 0.23 -15.30 -4.34
C SER A 137 0.13 -14.24 -5.45
N ARG A 138 -0.73 -14.49 -6.43
CA ARG A 138 -1.05 -13.54 -7.52
C ARG A 138 -1.69 -12.21 -7.07
N ASN A 139 -2.04 -12.06 -5.79
CA ASN A 139 -2.76 -10.89 -5.27
C ASN A 139 -1.82 -9.74 -4.80
N ARG A 140 -0.50 -9.93 -4.89
CA ARG A 140 0.53 -8.92 -4.56
C ARG A 140 1.84 -9.20 -5.34
N PRO A 141 2.86 -8.31 -5.27
CA PRO A 141 4.21 -8.58 -5.80
C PRO A 141 4.87 -9.80 -5.13
N ASP A 142 5.86 -10.40 -5.79
CA ASP A 142 6.52 -11.62 -5.30
C ASP A 142 7.43 -11.34 -4.10
N MET A 143 8.04 -10.17 -4.09
CA MET A 143 8.82 -9.55 -3.03
C MET A 143 8.39 -8.09 -2.89
N VAL A 144 8.12 -7.69 -1.65
CA VAL A 144 7.90 -6.30 -1.27
C VAL A 144 8.91 -5.87 -0.22
N VAL A 145 9.38 -4.64 -0.35
CA VAL A 145 10.17 -3.96 0.69
C VAL A 145 9.28 -2.97 1.38
N LEU A 146 8.97 -3.24 2.65
CA LEU A 146 8.13 -2.42 3.48
C LEU A 146 8.97 -1.48 4.34
N VAL A 147 8.59 -0.20 4.37
CA VAL A 147 9.19 0.82 5.23
C VAL A 147 8.07 1.70 5.75
N LYS A 148 7.91 1.80 7.08
CA LYS A 148 6.82 2.49 7.77
C LYS A 148 5.46 2.13 7.18
N ASN A 149 5.22 0.82 7.03
CA ASN A 149 4.01 0.25 6.45
C ASN A 149 3.73 0.56 4.97
N VAL A 150 4.64 1.23 4.26
CA VAL A 150 4.53 1.55 2.82
C VAL A 150 5.43 0.63 2.01
N CYS A 151 5.04 0.25 0.79
CA CYS A 151 5.87 -0.50 -0.15
C CYS A 151 6.52 0.43 -1.21
N PRO A 152 7.65 1.12 -0.93
CA PRO A 152 8.32 1.96 -1.93
C PRO A 152 9.12 1.18 -2.99
N PHE A 153 9.31 -0.13 -2.80
CA PHE A 153 10.01 -1.01 -3.73
C PHE A 153 9.40 -2.42 -3.76
N CYS A 154 9.09 -2.92 -4.96
CA CYS A 154 8.49 -4.24 -5.20
C CYS A 154 9.00 -4.89 -6.49
N ASP A 155 8.56 -6.11 -6.78
CA ASP A 155 8.97 -6.83 -7.98
C ASP A 155 7.88 -7.66 -8.68
N GLU A 156 8.26 -8.26 -9.81
CA GLU A 156 7.58 -9.36 -10.46
C GLU A 156 8.61 -10.32 -11.05
N GLU A 157 8.64 -11.57 -10.61
CA GLU A 157 9.69 -12.54 -10.95
C GLU A 157 9.11 -13.72 -11.72
N LYS A 158 9.67 -14.01 -12.90
CA LYS A 158 9.24 -15.15 -13.74
C LYS A 158 10.40 -15.96 -14.25
N SER A 159 10.13 -17.25 -14.49
CA SER A 159 11.05 -18.09 -15.28
C SER A 159 10.98 -17.78 -16.78
N ARG A 160 11.94 -18.30 -17.57
CA ARG A 160 11.97 -18.06 -19.02
C ARG A 160 10.82 -18.72 -19.79
N ASP A 161 10.31 -19.83 -19.25
CA ASP A 161 9.32 -20.68 -19.90
C ASP A 161 7.90 -20.40 -19.39
N GLU A 162 7.77 -19.48 -18.44
CA GLU A 162 6.48 -19.11 -17.87
C GLU A 162 5.71 -18.15 -18.77
N ALA A 163 4.39 -18.30 -18.81
CA ALA A 163 3.53 -17.41 -19.57
C ALA A 163 3.26 -16.10 -18.81
N GLY A 164 3.05 -15.03 -19.57
CA GLY A 164 2.76 -13.70 -19.04
C GLY A 164 3.88 -12.71 -19.34
N ASP A 165 3.58 -11.43 -19.21
CA ASP A 165 4.56 -10.35 -19.29
C ASP A 165 4.69 -9.74 -17.89
N PRO A 166 5.81 -9.98 -17.17
CA PRO A 166 5.95 -9.51 -15.81
C PRO A 166 5.96 -7.97 -15.73
N SER A 167 6.32 -7.28 -16.82
CA SER A 167 6.21 -5.82 -16.89
C SER A 167 4.75 -5.36 -16.89
N SER A 168 3.86 -6.09 -17.58
CA SER A 168 2.44 -5.78 -17.62
C SER A 168 1.77 -6.19 -16.31
N GLU A 169 2.11 -7.35 -15.77
CA GLU A 169 1.58 -7.84 -14.49
C GLU A 169 1.89 -6.87 -13.36
N LEU A 170 3.12 -6.33 -13.28
CA LEU A 170 3.51 -5.32 -12.30
C LEU A 170 2.65 -4.04 -12.36
N ILE A 171 2.27 -3.59 -13.56
CA ILE A 171 1.40 -2.41 -13.76
C ILE A 171 -0.04 -2.73 -13.41
N ASP A 172 -0.56 -3.85 -13.89
CA ASP A 172 -1.94 -4.31 -13.67
C ASP A 172 -2.22 -4.57 -12.20
N LYS A 173 -1.18 -4.98 -11.48
CA LYS A 173 -1.13 -5.12 -10.04
C LYS A 173 -1.39 -3.76 -9.37
N ILE A 174 -0.68 -2.69 -9.72
CA ILE A 174 -0.93 -1.36 -9.13
C ILE A 174 -2.08 -0.64 -9.85
N GLN A 175 -3.34 -0.94 -9.49
CA GLN A 175 -4.52 -0.35 -10.15
C GLN A 175 -4.75 1.14 -9.79
N ASP A 176 -4.47 1.53 -8.53
CA ASP A 176 -4.69 2.89 -8.03
C ASP A 176 -3.42 3.47 -7.40
N TRP A 177 -3.18 4.77 -7.64
CA TRP A 177 -2.04 5.47 -7.03
C TRP A 177 -2.37 5.87 -5.59
N THR A 178 -1.98 5.04 -4.63
CA THR A 178 -2.19 5.27 -3.19
C THR A 178 -0.96 5.83 -2.47
N TYR A 179 0.10 6.19 -3.22
CA TYR A 179 1.38 6.69 -2.69
C TYR A 179 1.40 8.21 -2.48
N GLY A 180 0.24 8.87 -2.46
CA GLY A 180 0.11 10.31 -2.18
C GLY A 180 0.92 11.17 -3.14
N ASP A 181 1.79 12.02 -2.57
CA ASP A 181 2.61 12.99 -3.29
C ASP A 181 3.93 12.41 -3.83
N ALA A 182 4.19 11.12 -3.60
CA ALA A 182 5.35 10.47 -4.21
C ALA A 182 5.22 10.54 -5.74
N PRO A 183 6.25 11.05 -6.45
CA PRO A 183 6.21 11.16 -7.92
C PRO A 183 6.38 9.80 -8.61
N TYR A 184 7.01 8.85 -7.92
CA TYR A 184 7.19 7.48 -8.36
C TYR A 184 7.48 6.57 -7.17
N ILE A 185 7.29 5.28 -7.37
CA ILE A 185 7.92 4.22 -6.59
C ILE A 185 8.84 3.44 -7.52
N LEU A 186 9.72 2.64 -6.95
CA LEU A 186 10.68 1.84 -7.72
C LEU A 186 10.21 0.39 -7.76
N ALA A 187 10.55 -0.31 -8.82
CA ALA A 187 10.33 -1.74 -8.90
C ALA A 187 11.34 -2.39 -9.84
N TYR A 188 11.36 -3.71 -9.89
CA TYR A 188 11.97 -4.44 -10.98
C TYR A 188 11.07 -5.56 -11.47
N TYR A 189 11.34 -6.06 -12.66
CA TYR A 189 10.83 -7.36 -13.06
C TYR A 189 11.98 -8.24 -13.55
N ALA A 190 11.82 -9.55 -13.38
CA ALA A 190 12.82 -10.55 -13.71
C ALA A 190 12.28 -11.60 -14.71
N ILE A 191 13.12 -11.98 -15.68
CA ILE A 191 12.89 -13.12 -16.58
C ILE A 191 14.13 -14.01 -16.55
N GLY A 192 14.10 -15.03 -15.69
CA GLY A 192 15.28 -15.82 -15.33
C GLY A 192 16.41 -14.92 -14.81
N VAL A 193 17.52 -14.85 -15.54
CA VAL A 193 18.68 -14.01 -15.15
C VAL A 193 18.58 -12.55 -15.60
N GLN A 194 17.61 -12.19 -16.44
CA GLN A 194 17.48 -10.83 -16.94
C GLN A 194 16.65 -9.99 -15.97
N ILE A 195 17.17 -8.85 -15.53
CA ILE A 195 16.53 -7.93 -14.59
C ILE A 195 16.31 -6.59 -15.27
N THR A 196 15.11 -6.04 -15.14
CA THR A 196 14.80 -4.68 -15.58
C THR A 196 14.26 -3.87 -14.40
N PHE A 197 14.97 -2.80 -14.03
CA PHE A 197 14.50 -1.82 -13.06
C PHE A 197 13.59 -0.79 -13.74
N VAL A 198 12.51 -0.44 -13.06
CA VAL A 198 11.50 0.50 -13.54
C VAL A 198 11.09 1.50 -12.46
N ALA A 199 10.61 2.67 -12.90
CA ALA A 199 9.87 3.61 -12.08
C ALA A 199 8.38 3.47 -12.41
N LEU A 200 7.55 3.24 -11.39
CA LEU A 200 6.10 3.23 -11.52
C LEU A 200 5.56 4.59 -11.07
N TYR A 201 4.67 5.20 -11.86
CA TYR A 201 4.18 6.54 -11.59
C TYR A 201 2.76 6.77 -12.13
N LYS A 202 2.07 7.76 -11.55
CA LYS A 202 0.80 8.25 -12.06
C LYS A 202 1.05 9.32 -13.14
N PRO A 203 0.47 9.20 -14.35
CA PRO A 203 0.66 10.20 -15.40
C PRO A 203 -0.03 11.54 -15.06
N GLU A 204 0.62 12.65 -15.40
CA GLU A 204 0.08 14.00 -15.19
C GLU A 204 -1.15 14.32 -16.07
N ASN A 205 -1.26 13.67 -17.23
CA ASN A 205 -2.33 13.90 -18.19
C ASN A 205 -3.60 13.12 -17.84
N LYS A 206 -4.55 13.81 -17.19
CA LYS A 206 -5.88 13.34 -16.74
C LYS A 206 -6.83 12.76 -17.82
N LYS A 207 -6.43 12.72 -19.10
CA LYS A 207 -7.29 12.26 -20.21
C LYS A 207 -7.41 10.74 -20.31
N ARG A 208 -6.44 9.98 -19.79
CA ARG A 208 -6.56 8.52 -19.62
C ARG A 208 -6.95 8.25 -18.19
N LYS A 209 -8.09 7.57 -18.00
CA LYS A 209 -8.51 7.03 -16.71
C LYS A 209 -7.35 6.21 -16.12
N LEU A 210 -6.82 6.67 -14.99
CA LEU A 210 -6.26 5.87 -13.90
C LEU A 210 -5.13 4.85 -14.20
N SER A 211 -4.56 4.78 -15.39
CA SER A 211 -3.49 3.80 -15.67
C SER A 211 -2.16 4.25 -15.06
N ILE A 212 -1.63 3.46 -14.11
CA ILE A 212 -0.22 3.54 -13.72
C ILE A 212 0.66 3.34 -14.95
N CYS A 213 1.76 4.09 -15.01
CA CYS A 213 2.75 3.99 -16.07
C CYS A 213 4.06 3.44 -15.50
N SER A 214 4.78 2.70 -16.32
CA SER A 214 6.11 2.20 -16.03
C SER A 214 7.13 2.86 -16.96
N GLU A 215 8.28 3.24 -16.42
CA GLU A 215 9.42 3.75 -17.17
C GLU A 215 10.66 2.93 -16.86
N ARG A 216 11.26 2.32 -17.90
CA ARG A 216 12.48 1.53 -17.76
C ARG A 216 13.66 2.41 -17.41
N ILE A 217 14.37 2.03 -16.34
CA ILE A 217 15.53 2.78 -15.84
C ILE A 217 16.84 2.08 -16.23
N ALA A 218 16.94 0.77 -15.98
CA ALA A 218 18.16 -0.01 -16.19
C ALA A 218 17.86 -1.49 -16.46
N GLU A 219 18.77 -2.15 -17.18
CA GLU A 219 18.69 -3.58 -17.52
C GLU A 219 20.04 -4.26 -17.24
N PHE A 220 19.98 -5.48 -16.73
CA PHE A 220 21.14 -6.23 -16.26
C PHE A 220 20.97 -7.74 -16.45
N ASP A 221 22.09 -8.45 -16.62
CA ASP A 221 22.14 -9.92 -16.69
C ASP A 221 22.85 -10.49 -15.46
N LEU A 222 22.10 -11.15 -14.56
CA LEU A 222 22.64 -11.79 -13.36
C LEU A 222 23.64 -12.90 -13.67
N GLY A 223 23.69 -13.43 -14.89
CA GLY A 223 24.74 -14.35 -15.31
C GLY A 223 26.13 -13.71 -15.35
N ARG A 224 26.22 -12.38 -15.45
CA ARG A 224 27.48 -11.63 -15.61
C ARG A 224 27.92 -11.00 -14.30
N LEU A 225 29.19 -11.19 -13.94
CA LEU A 225 29.76 -10.59 -12.73
C LEU A 225 29.70 -9.06 -12.76
N SER A 226 30.05 -8.43 -13.89
CA SER A 226 29.99 -6.97 -14.06
C SER A 226 28.59 -6.44 -13.73
N ASP A 227 27.53 -7.06 -14.27
CA ASP A 227 26.16 -6.61 -14.03
C ASP A 227 25.69 -6.85 -12.60
N ARG A 228 26.11 -7.94 -11.93
CA ARG A 228 25.82 -8.14 -10.49
C ARG A 228 26.44 -7.05 -9.61
N ILE A 229 27.67 -6.61 -9.92
CA ILE A 229 28.32 -5.50 -9.21
C ILE A 229 27.65 -4.15 -9.53
N ARG A 230 27.21 -3.93 -10.77
CA ARG A 230 26.47 -2.72 -11.15
C ARG A 230 25.09 -2.66 -10.47
N ILE A 231 24.40 -3.80 -10.35
CA ILE A 231 23.16 -3.92 -9.57
C ILE A 231 23.40 -3.57 -8.11
N MET A 232 24.49 -4.05 -7.51
CA MET A 232 24.84 -3.70 -6.13
C MET A 232 24.89 -2.17 -5.94
N ASN A 233 25.54 -1.45 -6.87
CA ASN A 233 25.59 0.02 -6.84
C ASN A 233 24.21 0.67 -7.08
N CYS A 234 23.46 0.16 -8.06
CA CYS A 234 22.10 0.62 -8.37
C CYS A 234 21.19 0.54 -7.13
N LEU A 235 21.12 -0.63 -6.49
CA LEU A 235 20.31 -0.88 -5.30
C LEU A 235 20.79 -0.06 -4.10
N ARG A 236 22.10 0.13 -3.95
CA ARG A 236 22.66 1.06 -2.96
C ARG A 236 22.15 2.49 -3.18
N ASN A 237 22.04 2.94 -4.43
CA ASN A 237 21.44 4.24 -4.75
C ASN A 237 19.92 4.27 -4.52
N ILE A 238 19.21 3.17 -4.77
CA ILE A 238 17.79 3.02 -4.37
C ILE A 238 17.64 3.21 -2.86
N CYS A 239 18.44 2.51 -2.03
CA CYS A 239 18.39 2.62 -0.57
C CYS A 239 18.61 4.06 -0.04
N ARG A 240 19.31 4.92 -0.80
CA ARG A 240 19.50 6.34 -0.44
C ARG A 240 18.21 7.15 -0.55
N ILE A 241 17.32 6.80 -1.48
CA ILE A 241 16.11 7.58 -1.80
C ILE A 241 14.81 6.96 -1.25
N LEU A 242 14.81 5.68 -0.86
CA LEU A 242 13.65 5.06 -0.19
C LEU A 242 13.09 5.88 0.99
N PRO A 243 13.91 6.46 1.91
CA PRO A 243 13.36 7.25 3.02
C PRO A 243 12.59 8.48 2.53
N ILE A 244 13.05 9.11 1.45
CA ILE A 244 12.46 10.33 0.90
C ILE A 244 11.12 9.98 0.24
N ILE A 245 11.07 8.89 -0.54
CA ILE A 245 9.83 8.38 -1.14
C ILE A 245 8.80 8.09 -0.05
N VAL A 246 9.19 7.35 0.98
CA VAL A 246 8.27 6.96 2.08
C VAL A 246 7.73 8.17 2.82
N ASN A 247 8.53 9.22 3.02
CA ASN A 247 8.07 10.45 3.68
C ASN A 247 7.10 11.29 2.83
N LEU A 248 7.02 11.05 1.52
CA LEU A 248 6.02 11.65 0.62
C LEU A 248 4.70 10.85 0.56
N CYS A 249 4.72 9.61 1.05
CA CYS A 249 3.55 8.75 1.09
C CYS A 249 2.66 9.09 2.31
N PRO A 250 1.34 8.86 2.21
CA PRO A 250 0.45 8.96 3.37
C PRO A 250 0.87 7.99 4.48
N GLN A 251 0.68 8.39 5.73
CA GLN A 251 0.88 7.48 6.86
C GLN A 251 -0.13 6.32 6.79
N ARG A 252 0.31 5.12 7.18
CA ARG A 252 -0.53 3.92 7.20
C ARG A 252 -0.44 3.25 8.55
N ASP A 253 -1.59 2.93 9.14
CA ASP A 253 -1.66 2.25 10.45
C ASP A 253 -1.26 0.77 10.35
N SER A 254 -1.41 0.17 9.17
CA SER A 254 -1.11 -1.24 8.90
C SER A 254 -0.18 -1.41 7.69
N PRO A 255 0.71 -2.42 7.70
CA PRO A 255 1.57 -2.74 6.56
C PRO A 255 0.81 -2.90 5.25
N GLU A 256 1.37 -2.34 4.17
CA GLU A 256 0.91 -2.65 2.82
C GLU A 256 1.06 -4.15 2.56
N PHE A 257 0.00 -4.76 2.05
CA PHE A 257 -0.11 -6.20 1.84
C PHE A 257 -0.20 -7.10 3.08
N GLN A 258 -0.60 -6.54 4.23
CA GLN A 258 -0.80 -7.30 5.47
C GLN A 258 -1.79 -8.47 5.30
N THR A 259 -1.49 -9.59 5.96
CA THR A 259 -2.46 -10.67 6.19
C THR A 259 -2.98 -10.61 7.63
N MET A 260 -4.30 -10.58 7.79
CA MET A 260 -4.99 -10.57 9.07
C MET A 260 -5.75 -11.88 9.28
N VAL A 261 -5.79 -12.38 10.51
CA VAL A 261 -6.58 -13.56 10.88
C VAL A 261 -7.62 -13.15 11.92
N ARG A 262 -8.90 -13.30 11.60
CA ARG A 262 -10.03 -13.04 12.51
C ARG A 262 -10.19 -14.20 13.50
N THR A 263 -10.81 -13.93 14.65
CA THR A 263 -11.10 -14.93 15.69
C THR A 263 -11.95 -16.10 15.19
N ASN A 264 -12.80 -15.88 14.20
CA ASN A 264 -13.61 -16.91 13.54
C ASN A 264 -12.85 -17.75 12.49
N GLY A 265 -11.53 -17.54 12.35
CA GLY A 265 -10.67 -18.24 11.41
C GLY A 265 -10.68 -17.69 9.99
N THR A 266 -11.41 -16.61 9.71
CA THR A 266 -11.34 -15.93 8.41
C THR A 266 -9.96 -15.28 8.25
N VAL A 267 -9.27 -15.59 7.15
CA VAL A 267 -7.99 -14.96 6.78
C VAL A 267 -8.25 -13.90 5.74
N ILE A 268 -7.80 -12.67 5.98
CA ILE A 268 -7.92 -11.52 5.10
C ILE A 268 -6.53 -11.15 4.60
N GLU A 269 -6.28 -11.36 3.32
CA GLU A 269 -5.04 -10.96 2.65
C GLU A 269 -5.31 -9.64 1.95
N LEU A 270 -4.70 -8.56 2.47
CA LEU A 270 -4.70 -7.29 1.78
C LEU A 270 -3.78 -7.43 0.57
N GLY A 271 -4.34 -7.29 -0.62
CA GLY A 271 -3.60 -7.30 -1.88
C GLY A 271 -3.94 -6.07 -2.70
N TYR A 272 -3.97 -6.27 -4.00
CA TYR A 272 -4.64 -5.36 -4.92
C TYR A 272 -6.16 -5.50 -4.82
N ALA A 273 -6.63 -6.75 -4.75
CA ALA A 273 -7.95 -7.06 -4.23
C ALA A 273 -7.85 -7.46 -2.75
N ILE A 274 -8.95 -7.34 -2.02
CA ILE A 274 -9.08 -7.91 -0.68
C ILE A 274 -9.49 -9.37 -0.83
N LYS A 275 -8.58 -10.30 -0.52
CA LYS A 275 -8.89 -11.72 -0.57
C LYS A 275 -9.28 -12.21 0.81
N LYS A 276 -10.52 -12.70 0.96
CA LYS A 276 -10.97 -13.35 2.20
C LYS A 276 -11.07 -14.84 1.99
N LYS A 277 -10.42 -15.61 2.86
CA LYS A 277 -10.48 -17.08 2.92
C LYS A 277 -11.32 -17.48 4.13
N PHE A 278 -12.32 -18.34 3.90
CA PHE A 278 -13.26 -18.79 4.91
C PHE A 278 -13.10 -20.29 5.19
N ALA A 279 -13.31 -20.71 6.43
CA ALA A 279 -13.32 -22.12 6.80
C ALA A 279 -14.50 -22.91 6.20
N LYS A 280 -15.64 -22.23 5.96
CA LYS A 280 -16.88 -22.85 5.47
C LYS A 280 -17.23 -22.35 4.07
N LYS A 281 -17.45 -23.28 3.13
CA LYS A 281 -17.87 -23.00 1.75
C LYS A 281 -19.18 -22.20 1.70
N ASP A 282 -20.12 -22.48 2.61
CA ASP A 282 -21.44 -21.83 2.61
C ASP A 282 -21.35 -20.31 2.76
N ARG A 283 -20.33 -19.80 3.44
CA ARG A 283 -20.07 -18.35 3.55
C ARG A 283 -19.75 -17.74 2.18
N VAL A 284 -18.97 -18.45 1.36
CA VAL A 284 -18.67 -18.01 -0.01
C VAL A 284 -19.91 -18.08 -0.89
N THR A 285 -20.69 -19.16 -0.80
CA THR A 285 -21.95 -19.29 -1.55
C THR A 285 -22.90 -18.14 -1.22
N HIS A 286 -23.11 -17.86 0.06
CA HIS A 286 -23.97 -16.77 0.53
C HIS A 286 -23.48 -15.39 0.04
N LEU A 287 -22.17 -15.10 0.19
CA LEU A 287 -21.61 -13.84 -0.32
C LEU A 287 -21.79 -13.68 -1.82
N LYS A 288 -21.64 -14.76 -2.61
CA LYS A 288 -21.89 -14.71 -4.06
C LYS A 288 -23.32 -14.32 -4.38
N GLU A 289 -24.30 -14.80 -3.61
CA GLU A 289 -25.70 -14.42 -3.78
C GLU A 289 -25.91 -12.94 -3.45
N ILE A 290 -25.39 -12.48 -2.31
CA ILE A 290 -25.45 -11.07 -1.90
C ILE A 290 -24.84 -10.16 -2.97
N TYR A 291 -23.59 -10.41 -3.39
CA TYR A 291 -22.94 -9.61 -4.43
C TYR A 291 -23.64 -9.73 -5.80
N GLY A 292 -24.24 -10.88 -6.10
CA GLY A 292 -25.06 -11.07 -7.30
C GLY A 292 -26.27 -10.13 -7.31
N ILE A 293 -26.95 -9.98 -6.19
CA ILE A 293 -28.09 -9.06 -6.05
C ILE A 293 -27.62 -7.60 -6.07
N LEU A 294 -26.53 -7.26 -5.39
CA LEU A 294 -25.96 -5.90 -5.43
C LEU A 294 -25.65 -5.49 -6.88
N SER A 295 -25.02 -6.39 -7.64
CA SER A 295 -24.69 -6.18 -9.05
C SER A 295 -25.95 -6.06 -9.92
N ALA A 296 -26.90 -6.99 -9.80
CA ALA A 296 -28.12 -7.00 -10.60
C ALA A 296 -29.01 -5.76 -10.37
N ASN A 297 -28.96 -5.18 -9.17
CA ASN A 297 -29.71 -3.98 -8.81
C ASN A 297 -28.88 -2.68 -8.97
N ASN A 298 -27.67 -2.76 -9.52
CA ASN A 298 -26.75 -1.63 -9.68
C ASN A 298 -26.53 -0.82 -8.39
N VAL A 299 -26.38 -1.50 -7.26
CA VAL A 299 -26.10 -0.85 -5.98
C VAL A 299 -24.73 -0.16 -6.06
N GLY A 300 -24.71 1.15 -5.84
CA GLY A 300 -23.50 1.97 -5.82
C GLY A 300 -22.93 2.11 -4.41
N PHE A 301 -21.68 2.58 -4.31
CA PHE A 301 -20.97 2.80 -3.04
C PHE A 301 -20.81 1.54 -2.17
N SER A 302 -20.78 0.36 -2.79
CA SER A 302 -20.33 -0.91 -2.20
C SER A 302 -19.03 -1.38 -2.87
N ASP A 303 -18.28 -2.25 -2.20
CA ASP A 303 -17.32 -3.10 -2.91
C ASP A 303 -18.05 -4.12 -3.81
N LYS A 304 -17.26 -4.89 -4.55
CA LYS A 304 -17.70 -5.82 -5.57
C LYS A 304 -16.90 -7.10 -5.49
N LEU A 305 -17.59 -8.21 -5.70
CA LEU A 305 -16.96 -9.50 -5.95
C LEU A 305 -16.37 -9.52 -7.36
N GLU A 306 -15.05 -9.57 -7.45
CA GLU A 306 -14.36 -9.71 -8.74
C GLU A 306 -14.29 -11.18 -9.16
N HIS A 307 -13.85 -12.05 -8.24
CA HIS A 307 -13.80 -13.48 -8.46
C HIS A 307 -13.86 -14.28 -7.15
N SER A 308 -14.25 -15.55 -7.24
CA SER A 308 -14.41 -16.45 -6.08
C SER A 308 -13.88 -17.85 -6.39
N SER A 309 -13.38 -18.54 -5.37
CA SER A 309 -13.10 -19.99 -5.38
C SER A 309 -14.02 -20.72 -4.39
N THR A 310 -13.79 -22.00 -4.12
CA THR A 310 -14.59 -22.78 -3.17
C THR A 310 -14.59 -22.20 -1.75
N PHE A 311 -13.46 -21.63 -1.32
CA PHE A 311 -13.25 -21.16 0.06
C PHE A 311 -12.77 -19.71 0.14
N SER A 312 -12.80 -18.97 -0.97
CA SER A 312 -12.36 -17.56 -0.95
C SER A 312 -13.12 -16.66 -1.91
N VAL A 313 -13.14 -15.38 -1.58
CA VAL A 313 -13.63 -14.29 -2.41
C VAL A 313 -12.56 -13.23 -2.55
N ASN A 314 -12.56 -12.52 -3.68
CA ASN A 314 -11.67 -11.39 -3.94
C ASN A 314 -12.54 -10.17 -4.23
N LEU A 315 -12.33 -9.11 -3.44
CA LEU A 315 -13.19 -7.94 -3.37
C LEU A 315 -12.44 -6.69 -3.80
N VAL A 316 -13.12 -5.82 -4.55
CA VAL A 316 -12.59 -4.54 -5.07
C VAL A 316 -13.66 -3.44 -4.96
N PRO A 317 -13.31 -2.16 -4.86
CA PRO A 317 -11.95 -1.62 -4.82
C PRO A 317 -11.35 -1.71 -3.41
N ARG A 318 -10.02 -1.57 -3.34
CA ARG A 318 -9.32 -1.31 -2.08
C ARG A 318 -9.40 0.19 -1.76
N GLY A 319 -9.47 0.52 -0.49
CA GLY A 319 -9.46 1.91 -0.03
C GLY A 319 -8.77 2.05 1.31
N GLU A 320 -8.73 3.28 1.80
CA GLU A 320 -8.18 3.61 3.11
C GLU A 320 -9.29 3.58 4.15
N GLN A 321 -9.08 2.80 5.22
CA GLN A 321 -9.95 2.86 6.39
C GLN A 321 -9.60 4.14 7.16
N CYS A 322 -10.44 5.16 7.06
CA CYS A 322 -10.26 6.41 7.78
C CYS A 322 -11.60 7.00 8.20
N GLU A 323 -11.66 7.52 9.42
CA GLU A 323 -12.77 8.34 9.87
C GLU A 323 -12.76 9.70 9.16
N PRO A 324 -13.93 10.35 9.02
CA PRO A 324 -14.00 11.70 8.47
C PRO A 324 -13.28 12.71 9.37
N ASN A 325 -12.48 13.59 8.77
CA ASN A 325 -11.70 14.59 9.49
C ASN A 325 -12.51 15.87 9.78
N ASP A 326 -13.56 16.12 8.99
CA ASP A 326 -14.39 17.30 9.12
C ASP A 326 -15.88 17.01 8.81
N LEU A 327 -16.72 18.02 9.02
CA LEU A 327 -18.16 17.92 8.77
C LEU A 327 -18.49 17.64 7.29
N LYS A 328 -17.65 18.09 6.36
CA LYS A 328 -17.88 17.89 4.91
C LYS A 328 -17.63 16.42 4.56
N GLU A 329 -16.54 15.85 5.02
CA GLU A 329 -16.21 14.42 4.87
C GLU A 329 -17.27 13.55 5.55
N LEU A 330 -17.70 13.90 6.77
CA LEU A 330 -18.75 13.17 7.48
C LEU A 330 -20.04 13.13 6.67
N LEU A 331 -20.53 14.28 6.19
CA LEU A 331 -21.74 14.33 5.38
C LEU A 331 -21.58 13.58 4.05
N GLN A 332 -20.39 13.58 3.45
CA GLN A 332 -20.13 12.83 2.23
C GLN A 332 -20.14 11.32 2.48
N ALA A 333 -19.53 10.85 3.58
CA ALA A 333 -19.57 9.47 4.00
C ALA A 333 -21.02 9.00 4.24
N LEU A 334 -21.80 9.78 5.01
CA LEU A 334 -23.21 9.48 5.27
C LEU A 334 -24.04 9.40 3.98
N ILE A 335 -23.83 10.31 3.02
CA ILE A 335 -24.52 10.29 1.73
C ILE A 335 -24.18 9.03 0.94
N CYS A 336 -22.89 8.67 0.85
CA CYS A 336 -22.45 7.46 0.16
C CYS A 336 -23.05 6.19 0.80
N THR A 337 -22.93 6.05 2.13
CA THR A 337 -23.47 4.91 2.88
C THR A 337 -24.98 4.81 2.74
N LEU A 338 -25.73 5.91 2.91
CA LEU A 338 -27.19 5.91 2.77
C LEU A 338 -27.66 5.64 1.34
N THR A 339 -26.87 6.04 0.34
CA THR A 339 -27.17 5.71 -1.06
C THR A 339 -26.97 4.22 -1.33
N CYS A 340 -25.91 3.61 -0.79
CA CYS A 340 -25.73 2.15 -0.84
C CYS A 340 -26.89 1.43 -0.15
N LEU A 341 -27.20 1.80 1.10
CA LEU A 341 -28.27 1.21 1.88
C LEU A 341 -29.64 1.34 1.20
N LYS A 342 -29.93 2.47 0.57
CA LYS A 342 -31.15 2.62 -0.23
C LYS A 342 -31.23 1.56 -1.32
N GLY A 343 -30.16 1.38 -2.09
CA GLY A 343 -30.11 0.36 -3.14
C GLY A 343 -30.26 -1.07 -2.60
N MET A 344 -29.67 -1.36 -1.45
CA MET A 344 -29.80 -2.66 -0.77
C MET A 344 -31.22 -2.90 -0.23
N HIS A 345 -31.82 -1.91 0.42
CA HIS A 345 -33.14 -2.04 1.05
C HIS A 345 -34.26 -2.10 0.01
N GLU A 346 -34.02 -1.59 -1.20
CA GLU A 346 -34.96 -1.60 -2.32
C GLU A 346 -34.68 -2.76 -3.33
N SER A 347 -33.65 -3.58 -3.09
CA SER A 347 -33.20 -4.61 -4.03
C SER A 347 -34.25 -5.70 -4.30
N LYS A 348 -34.23 -6.25 -5.52
CA LYS A 348 -35.05 -7.38 -5.95
C LYS A 348 -34.19 -8.64 -6.19
N PRO A 349 -34.72 -9.85 -5.94
CA PRO A 349 -36.09 -10.15 -5.52
C PRO A 349 -36.38 -9.83 -4.05
N THR A 350 -35.34 -9.81 -3.20
CA THR A 350 -35.46 -9.63 -1.76
C THR A 350 -34.57 -8.47 -1.29
N PRO A 351 -35.04 -7.62 -0.38
CA PRO A 351 -34.20 -6.61 0.28
C PRO A 351 -33.02 -7.23 1.02
N ILE A 352 -31.87 -6.57 0.96
CA ILE A 352 -30.67 -6.94 1.72
C ILE A 352 -30.44 -5.93 2.84
N MET A 353 -29.94 -6.41 3.97
CA MET A 353 -29.39 -5.58 5.06
C MET A 353 -27.92 -5.92 5.30
N HIS A 354 -27.13 -4.91 5.69
CA HIS A 354 -25.69 -5.06 5.91
C HIS A 354 -25.36 -5.68 7.27
N ARG A 355 -26.13 -5.31 8.31
CA ARG A 355 -25.99 -5.72 9.72
C ARG A 355 -24.75 -5.21 10.46
N ASP A 356 -23.67 -4.82 9.78
CA ASP A 356 -22.43 -4.35 10.42
C ASP A 356 -22.01 -2.94 9.94
N ILE A 357 -22.88 -1.93 10.13
CA ILE A 357 -22.60 -0.54 9.70
C ILE A 357 -21.80 0.18 10.77
N ARG A 358 -20.50 0.39 10.52
CA ARG A 358 -19.55 1.05 11.43
C ARG A 358 -18.35 1.61 10.67
N TRP A 359 -17.60 2.53 11.29
CA TRP A 359 -16.44 3.17 10.67
C TRP A 359 -15.39 2.19 10.12
N PRO A 360 -15.09 1.06 10.79
CA PRO A 360 -14.20 0.06 10.22
C PRO A 360 -14.62 -0.54 8.87
N ASN A 361 -15.92 -0.49 8.55
CA ASN A 361 -16.50 -1.04 7.34
C ASN A 361 -16.78 0.05 6.28
N ILE A 362 -16.24 1.25 6.46
CA ILE A 362 -16.34 2.35 5.50
C ILE A 362 -14.94 2.76 5.10
N ILE A 363 -14.61 2.59 3.82
CA ILE A 363 -13.33 3.00 3.25
C ILE A 363 -13.47 4.26 2.42
N ARG A 364 -12.45 5.11 2.44
CA ARG A 364 -12.27 6.20 1.48
C ARG A 364 -11.62 5.65 0.23
N HIS A 365 -12.25 5.87 -0.91
CA HIS A 365 -11.73 5.49 -2.22
C HIS A 365 -10.95 6.65 -2.84
N TYR A 366 -9.74 6.37 -3.33
CA TYR A 366 -8.82 7.39 -3.88
C TYR A 366 -9.20 7.80 -5.32
N ASP A 367 -10.38 8.39 -5.47
CA ASP A 367 -10.79 9.03 -6.72
C ASP A 367 -10.96 10.54 -6.57
N GLU A 368 -11.14 11.22 -7.70
CA GLU A 368 -11.32 12.67 -7.79
C GLU A 368 -12.56 13.19 -7.04
N TYR A 369 -13.47 12.28 -6.64
CA TYR A 369 -14.70 12.59 -5.93
C TYR A 369 -14.62 12.27 -4.42
N GLN A 370 -13.50 11.73 -3.94
CA GLN A 370 -13.29 11.30 -2.54
C GLN A 370 -14.48 10.51 -1.99
N ARG A 371 -14.95 9.53 -2.77
CA ARG A 371 -16.12 8.73 -2.40
C ARG A 371 -15.80 7.82 -1.22
N PHE A 372 -16.80 7.60 -0.38
CA PHE A 372 -16.76 6.56 0.64
C PHE A 372 -17.49 5.32 0.12
N ILE A 373 -16.99 4.14 0.47
CA ILE A 373 -17.53 2.85 0.03
C ILE A 373 -17.79 1.99 1.28
N LEU A 374 -18.97 1.41 1.34
CA LEU A 374 -19.34 0.42 2.34
C LEU A 374 -18.77 -0.95 1.93
N ILE A 375 -18.10 -1.62 2.86
CA ILE A 375 -17.43 -2.91 2.66
C ILE A 375 -17.81 -3.90 3.77
N ASP A 376 -17.30 -5.12 3.67
CA ASP A 376 -17.46 -6.18 4.70
C ASP A 376 -18.89 -6.72 4.86
N PHE A 377 -19.46 -7.18 3.74
CA PHE A 377 -20.76 -7.85 3.68
C PHE A 377 -20.78 -9.27 4.28
N ASP A 378 -19.78 -9.65 5.09
CA ASP A 378 -19.67 -10.98 5.73
C ASP A 378 -20.89 -11.32 6.59
N TYR A 379 -21.53 -10.30 7.17
CA TYR A 379 -22.76 -10.43 7.94
C TYR A 379 -24.01 -10.00 7.17
N ALA A 380 -23.91 -9.57 5.92
CA ALA A 380 -25.09 -9.17 5.15
C ALA A 380 -26.06 -10.35 4.96
N THR A 381 -27.36 -10.07 4.99
CA THR A 381 -28.40 -11.10 4.80
C THR A 381 -29.69 -10.49 4.24
N TYR A 382 -30.65 -11.34 3.93
CA TYR A 382 -31.98 -10.94 3.49
C TYR A 382 -32.78 -10.35 4.64
N SER A 383 -33.57 -9.31 4.37
CA SER A 383 -34.48 -8.72 5.35
C SER A 383 -35.92 -9.18 5.10
N PRO A 384 -36.67 -9.60 6.14
CA PRO A 384 -36.26 -9.72 7.55
C PRO A 384 -35.40 -10.98 7.82
N SER A 385 -34.78 -11.04 9.00
CA SER A 385 -34.04 -12.21 9.49
C SER A 385 -34.36 -12.48 10.97
N ASP A 386 -34.41 -13.75 11.32
CA ASP A 386 -34.60 -14.22 12.69
C ASP A 386 -33.28 -14.66 13.35
N GLU A 387 -32.13 -14.55 12.67
CA GLU A 387 -30.81 -14.97 13.17
C GLU A 387 -30.26 -13.99 14.22
N PRO A 388 -30.18 -14.36 15.52
CA PRO A 388 -29.55 -13.50 16.52
C PRO A 388 -28.02 -13.51 16.36
N LEU A 389 -27.38 -12.35 16.53
CA LEU A 389 -25.92 -12.16 16.44
C LEU A 389 -25.33 -11.89 17.83
N TYR A 390 -25.31 -12.91 18.70
CA TYR A 390 -24.89 -12.80 20.10
C TYR A 390 -23.46 -12.30 20.31
N GLU A 391 -22.60 -12.44 19.29
CA GLU A 391 -21.23 -11.94 19.32
C GLU A 391 -21.10 -10.43 19.09
N PHE A 392 -22.21 -9.74 18.78
CA PHE A 392 -22.22 -8.29 18.54
C PHE A 392 -22.34 -7.52 19.87
N SER A 393 -21.83 -6.28 19.88
CA SER A 393 -21.93 -5.39 21.04
C SER A 393 -23.13 -4.44 20.90
N GLU A 394 -23.88 -4.24 21.98
CA GLU A 394 -24.94 -3.21 22.08
C GLU A 394 -24.43 -1.77 21.89
N SER A 395 -23.12 -1.53 22.09
CA SER A 395 -22.51 -0.22 21.84
C SER A 395 -22.39 0.12 20.36
N ASP A 396 -22.26 -0.92 19.53
CA ASP A 396 -21.86 -0.77 18.13
C ASP A 396 -22.97 -1.21 17.17
N HIS A 397 -24.00 -1.88 17.66
CA HIS A 397 -25.07 -2.49 16.86
C HIS A 397 -26.45 -2.22 17.46
N ALA A 398 -27.48 -2.31 16.61
CA ALA A 398 -28.86 -2.12 17.03
C ALA A 398 -29.25 -3.20 18.04
N PRO A 399 -29.87 -2.87 19.20
CA PRO A 399 -30.15 -3.83 20.26
C PRO A 399 -30.95 -5.05 19.82
N GLU A 400 -31.89 -4.86 18.88
CA GLU A 400 -32.73 -5.96 18.38
C GLU A 400 -31.96 -7.03 17.58
N MET A 401 -30.72 -6.78 17.18
CA MET A 401 -29.87 -7.76 16.48
C MET A 401 -29.38 -8.88 17.40
N LEU A 402 -29.39 -8.64 18.71
CA LEU A 402 -28.99 -9.60 19.74
C LEU A 402 -30.15 -10.51 20.14
N THR A 403 -31.34 -10.21 19.62
CA THR A 403 -32.57 -10.96 19.84
C THR A 403 -33.08 -11.54 18.52
N GLU A 404 -34.09 -12.41 18.59
CA GLU A 404 -34.74 -12.91 17.38
C GLU A 404 -35.57 -11.81 16.71
N GLY A 405 -35.52 -11.77 15.38
CA GLY A 405 -36.37 -10.92 14.54
C GLY A 405 -35.86 -9.49 14.40
N HIS A 406 -35.22 -9.21 13.27
CA HIS A 406 -34.83 -7.86 12.87
C HIS A 406 -34.94 -7.68 11.35
N ASN A 407 -34.86 -6.42 10.91
CA ASN A 407 -34.96 -6.07 9.50
C ASN A 407 -33.94 -4.97 9.16
N PHE A 408 -33.95 -4.50 7.92
CA PHE A 408 -33.03 -3.48 7.42
C PHE A 408 -32.97 -2.16 8.22
N LYS A 409 -33.86 -1.92 9.20
CA LYS A 409 -33.79 -0.78 10.13
C LYS A 409 -32.59 -0.84 11.08
N VAL A 410 -31.93 -2.00 11.22
CA VAL A 410 -30.68 -2.13 11.97
C VAL A 410 -29.56 -1.34 11.30
N ASP A 411 -29.51 -1.31 9.97
CA ASP A 411 -28.53 -0.51 9.22
C ASP A 411 -28.73 1.00 9.46
N ILE A 412 -29.99 1.43 9.60
CA ILE A 412 -30.34 2.84 9.87
C ILE A 412 -29.87 3.27 11.26
N TRP A 413 -30.00 2.38 12.25
CA TRP A 413 -29.42 2.62 13.57
C TRP A 413 -27.90 2.74 13.48
N GLY A 414 -27.23 1.86 12.73
CA GLY A 414 -25.79 1.93 12.51
C GLY A 414 -25.35 3.27 11.91
N VAL A 415 -26.10 3.82 10.94
CA VAL A 415 -25.84 5.17 10.41
C VAL A 415 -25.98 6.25 11.48
N GLY A 416 -26.96 6.14 12.38
CA GLY A 416 -27.07 7.03 13.53
C GLY A 416 -25.85 6.94 14.45
N ASN A 417 -25.36 5.72 14.69
CA ASN A 417 -24.19 5.47 15.51
C ASN A 417 -22.91 6.05 14.88
N LEU A 418 -22.73 5.98 13.55
CA LEU A 418 -21.60 6.63 12.85
C LEU A 418 -21.48 8.12 13.19
N ILE A 419 -22.62 8.83 13.26
CA ILE A 419 -22.66 10.25 13.63
C ILE A 419 -22.27 10.43 15.10
N GLY A 420 -22.79 9.57 15.97
CA GLY A 420 -22.59 9.65 17.42
C GLY A 420 -21.17 9.28 17.87
N SER A 421 -20.49 8.41 17.12
CA SER A 421 -19.15 7.89 17.47
C SER A 421 -18.00 8.55 16.71
N CYS A 422 -18.27 9.43 15.73
CA CYS A 422 -17.19 10.08 14.97
C CYS A 422 -16.44 11.14 15.78
N ASN A 423 -15.15 11.28 15.51
CA ASN A 423 -14.26 12.23 16.18
C ASN A 423 -14.31 13.67 15.62
N VAL A 424 -15.29 13.99 14.77
CA VAL A 424 -15.42 15.32 14.14
C VAL A 424 -15.79 16.36 15.20
N ILE A 425 -14.97 17.40 15.34
CA ILE A 425 -15.23 18.50 16.27
C ILE A 425 -16.28 19.45 15.70
N GLY A 426 -17.21 19.92 16.54
CA GLY A 426 -18.17 20.96 16.17
C GLY A 426 -19.37 20.46 15.34
N ILE A 427 -19.80 19.22 15.58
CA ILE A 427 -21.02 18.66 14.98
C ILE A 427 -22.22 19.57 15.34
N PRO A 428 -22.98 20.08 14.34
CA PRO A 428 -24.14 20.91 14.61
C PRO A 428 -25.24 20.15 15.36
N SER A 429 -25.96 20.84 16.24
CA SER A 429 -27.03 20.27 17.06
C SER A 429 -28.11 19.54 16.25
N GLU A 430 -28.39 20.03 15.03
CA GLU A 430 -29.37 19.44 14.13
C GLU A 430 -28.89 18.10 13.54
N LEU A 431 -27.58 17.87 13.47
CA LEU A 431 -27.00 16.60 13.05
C LEU A 431 -26.96 15.62 14.23
N SER A 432 -26.68 16.10 15.45
CA SER A 432 -26.79 15.31 16.68
C SER A 432 -28.22 14.84 16.94
N SER A 433 -29.22 15.72 16.81
CA SER A 433 -30.64 15.34 16.92
C SER A 433 -31.04 14.33 15.83
N PHE A 434 -30.49 14.46 14.62
CA PHE A 434 -30.74 13.49 13.56
C PHE A 434 -30.16 12.11 13.91
N SER A 435 -28.96 12.04 14.48
CA SER A 435 -28.40 10.78 15.01
C SER A 435 -29.36 10.11 16.01
N THR A 436 -29.93 10.86 16.95
CA THR A 436 -30.91 10.33 17.92
C THR A 436 -32.16 9.78 17.24
N ASP A 437 -32.68 10.45 16.21
CA ASP A 437 -33.83 9.95 15.43
C ASP A 437 -33.53 8.60 14.75
N LEU A 438 -32.30 8.42 14.27
CA LEU A 438 -31.86 7.19 13.61
C LEU A 438 -31.66 6.05 14.63
N CYS A 439 -31.25 6.35 15.85
CA CYS A 439 -30.96 5.37 16.91
C CYS A 439 -32.14 5.09 17.87
N VAL A 440 -33.36 5.55 17.56
CA VAL A 440 -34.52 5.32 18.44
C VAL A 440 -34.77 3.82 18.67
N SER A 441 -35.07 3.44 19.92
CA SER A 441 -35.18 2.04 20.33
C SER A 441 -36.25 1.25 19.58
N ASN A 442 -37.35 1.89 19.17
CA ASN A 442 -38.38 1.25 18.36
C ASN A 442 -38.00 1.31 16.86
N PRO A 443 -37.68 0.18 16.21
CA PRO A 443 -37.20 0.17 14.81
C PRO A 443 -38.20 0.75 13.82
N ASN A 444 -39.51 0.62 14.09
CA ASN A 444 -40.56 1.14 13.22
C ASN A 444 -40.63 2.67 13.20
N LYS A 445 -40.06 3.35 14.21
CA LYS A 445 -39.97 4.81 14.26
C LYS A 445 -38.76 5.36 13.50
N ARG A 446 -37.77 4.51 13.17
CA ARG A 446 -36.60 4.92 12.39
C ARG A 446 -37.02 5.20 10.93
N PRO A 447 -36.47 6.21 10.26
CA PRO A 447 -36.78 6.49 8.86
C PRO A 447 -36.30 5.36 7.92
N SER A 448 -36.70 5.37 6.64
CA SER A 448 -36.06 4.53 5.62
C SER A 448 -34.71 5.13 5.20
N ALA A 449 -33.85 4.33 4.54
CA ALA A 449 -32.61 4.83 3.97
C ALA A 449 -32.84 6.01 3.00
N SER A 450 -33.89 5.94 2.18
CA SER A 450 -34.28 7.01 1.25
C SER A 450 -34.62 8.32 1.99
N VAL A 451 -35.44 8.25 3.05
CA VAL A 451 -35.79 9.45 3.85
C VAL A 451 -34.57 10.00 4.59
N ALA A 452 -33.73 9.13 5.15
CA ALA A 452 -32.49 9.54 5.82
C ALA A 452 -31.50 10.20 4.84
N LEU A 453 -31.39 9.68 3.61
CA LEU A 453 -30.57 10.25 2.54
C LEU A 453 -31.03 11.67 2.19
N ASP A 454 -32.32 11.87 1.96
CA ASP A 454 -32.89 13.17 1.62
C ASP A 454 -32.64 14.21 2.73
N ARG A 455 -32.81 13.81 3.99
CA ARG A 455 -32.49 14.66 5.16
C ARG A 455 -31.01 15.03 5.19
N THR A 456 -30.11 14.09 4.89
CA THR A 456 -28.66 14.31 4.89
C THR A 456 -28.23 15.24 3.76
N VAL A 457 -28.74 15.02 2.54
CA VAL A 457 -28.48 15.89 1.37
C VAL A 457 -28.98 17.31 1.63
N THR A 458 -30.16 17.45 2.25
CA THR A 458 -30.72 18.77 2.63
C THR A 458 -29.81 19.50 3.62
N LYS A 459 -29.30 18.80 4.64
CA LYS A 459 -28.32 19.35 5.59
C LYS A 459 -27.03 19.77 4.88
N GLN A 460 -26.49 18.95 3.98
CA GLN A 460 -25.29 19.30 3.21
C GLN A 460 -25.47 20.60 2.40
N LYS A 461 -26.63 20.78 1.75
CA LYS A 461 -26.96 22.03 1.04
C LYS A 461 -27.07 23.22 1.99
N HIS A 462 -27.71 23.04 3.15
CA HIS A 462 -27.85 24.08 4.16
C HIS A 462 -26.47 24.59 4.66
N TYR A 463 -25.57 23.67 5.01
CA TYR A 463 -24.23 24.04 5.50
C TYR A 463 -23.35 24.68 4.42
N LYS A 464 -23.43 24.23 3.16
CA LYS A 464 -22.76 24.91 2.03
C LYS A 464 -23.22 26.36 1.89
N ASN A 465 -24.53 26.59 2.00
CA ASN A 465 -25.10 27.94 1.88
C ASN A 465 -24.75 28.86 3.08
N HIS A 466 -24.66 28.31 4.29
CA HIS A 466 -24.25 29.08 5.48
C HIS A 466 -22.77 29.44 5.45
N ASN A 467 -21.88 28.54 5.03
CA ASN A 467 -20.46 28.84 4.86
C ASN A 467 -20.23 29.90 3.77
N ASN A 468 -20.93 29.81 2.64
CA ASN A 468 -20.83 30.85 1.60
C ASN A 468 -21.30 32.21 2.13
N LYS A 469 -22.43 32.27 2.85
CA LYS A 469 -22.92 33.52 3.46
C LYS A 469 -22.00 34.05 4.57
N ALA A 470 -21.35 33.18 5.35
CA ALA A 470 -20.39 33.55 6.38
C ALA A 470 -19.10 34.13 5.76
N VAL A 471 -18.61 33.53 4.67
CA VAL A 471 -17.49 34.06 3.87
C VAL A 471 -17.87 35.40 3.23
N THR A 472 -19.07 35.54 2.68
CA THR A 472 -19.54 36.83 2.14
C THR A 472 -19.70 37.89 3.25
N LYS A 473 -20.15 37.50 4.45
CA LYS A 473 -20.21 38.38 5.64
C LYS A 473 -18.83 38.75 6.17
N ALA A 474 -17.84 37.86 6.12
CA ALA A 474 -16.47 38.13 6.53
C ALA A 474 -15.76 39.08 5.54
N ILE A 475 -16.05 38.96 4.25
CA ILE A 475 -15.57 39.87 3.20
C ILE A 475 -16.22 41.26 3.33
N THR A 476 -17.51 41.31 3.70
CA THR A 476 -18.24 42.59 3.90
C THR A 476 -18.03 43.22 5.29
N LYS A 477 -17.41 42.51 6.24
CA LYS A 477 -17.06 43.01 7.59
C LYS A 477 -15.59 43.42 7.76
N LYS A 478 -14.74 43.41 6.72
CA LYS A 478 -13.54 44.24 6.73
C LYS A 478 -14.01 45.70 6.59
N PRO A 479 -13.74 46.59 7.54
CA PRO A 479 -14.19 47.98 7.41
C PRO A 479 -13.47 48.59 6.21
N LEU A 480 -14.26 49.05 5.25
CA LEU A 480 -13.90 50.07 4.27
C LEU A 480 -13.69 51.42 5.00
N GLN A 481 -12.77 51.45 5.96
CA GLN A 481 -12.36 52.64 6.71
C GLN A 481 -10.85 52.55 6.95
N LYS A 482 -10.08 52.74 5.87
CA LYS A 482 -8.71 53.30 5.86
C LYS A 482 -8.15 53.25 4.42
N LEU A 483 -8.77 53.97 3.50
CA LEU A 483 -8.16 54.38 2.22
C LEU A 483 -9.10 55.36 1.53
N LEU A 484 -9.29 56.53 2.13
CA LEU A 484 -9.77 57.78 1.53
C LEU A 484 -9.83 58.85 2.65
N GLN A 485 -8.68 59.14 3.28
CA GLN A 485 -8.48 60.35 4.09
C GLN A 485 -6.99 60.51 4.48
N SER A 486 -6.18 60.86 3.48
CA SER A 486 -4.99 61.71 3.53
C SER A 486 -4.59 61.87 2.06
N ARG A 487 -5.09 62.90 1.35
CA ARG A 487 -4.42 64.21 1.23
C ARG A 487 -2.91 64.08 1.09
#